data_AF-A0A7Z9UP14-F1
#
_entry.id   AF-A0A7Z9UP14-F1
#
_cell.length_a   1.000
_cell.length_b   1.000
_cell.length_c   1.000
_cell.angle_alpha   90.00
_cell.angle_beta   90.00
_cell.angle_gamma   90.00
#
_symmetry.space_group_name_H-M   'P 1'
#
loop_
_entity.id
_entity.type
_entity.pdbx_description
1 polymer ?
#
loop_
_entity_poly.entity_id
_entity_poly.type
_entity_poly.pdbx_seq_one_letter_code
_entity_poly.pdbx_strand_id
1 'polypeptide(L)' 'MVGDPKADPPIPAIIPVGKSTWWQGVKTGRFPKAIKLSKGITVWRVEDIRALIERTGGQPQ' A
#
# COMPACT_ATOMS: atom_id res chain seq x y z
N MET A 1 7.87 -2.17 -6.86
CA MET A 1 6.65 -1.36 -6.64
C MET A 1 5.82 -2.02 -5.57
N VAL A 2 4.97 -1.28 -4.86
CA VAL A 2 3.94 -1.90 -4.01
C VAL A 2 2.83 -2.38 -4.95
N GLY A 3 2.89 -3.66 -5.28
CA GLY A 3 2.15 -4.29 -6.37
C GLY A 3 2.98 -5.47 -6.84
N ASP A 4 2.52 -6.68 -6.51
CA ASP A 4 3.13 -7.93 -6.95
C ASP A 4 2.39 -8.39 -8.21
N PRO A 5 2.99 -8.30 -9.41
CA PRO A 5 2.35 -8.77 -10.64
C PRO A 5 2.18 -10.31 -10.71
N LYS A 6 2.60 -11.03 -9.66
CA LYS A 6 2.46 -12.49 -9.50
C LYS A 6 1.44 -12.89 -8.43
N ALA A 7 0.75 -11.93 -7.79
CA ALA A 7 -0.30 -12.25 -6.84
C ALA A 7 -1.55 -12.77 -7.58
N ASP A 8 -2.18 -13.80 -7.04
CA ASP A 8 -3.47 -14.32 -7.50
C ASP A 8 -4.51 -14.04 -6.40
N PRO A 9 -5.48 -13.12 -6.62
CA PRO A 9 -5.74 -12.33 -7.82
C PRO A 9 -4.74 -11.17 -8.04
N PRO A 10 -4.54 -10.72 -9.30
CA PRO A 10 -3.60 -9.66 -9.64
C PRO A 10 -4.02 -8.35 -8.96
N ILE A 11 -3.22 -7.94 -7.97
CA ILE A 11 -3.44 -6.68 -7.25
C ILE A 11 -2.82 -5.59 -8.10
N PRO A 12 -3.61 -4.71 -8.77
CA PRO A 12 -3.05 -3.61 -9.53
C PRO A 12 -2.13 -2.79 -8.63
N ALA A 13 -1.01 -2.29 -9.19
CA ALA A 13 -0.09 -1.43 -8.48
C ALA A 13 -0.77 -0.06 -8.26
N ILE A 14 -1.61 0.00 -7.23
CA ILE A 14 -2.46 1.14 -6.88
C ILE A 14 -1.61 2.37 -6.51
N ILE A 15 -0.36 2.16 -6.10
CA ILE A 15 0.51 3.23 -5.59
C ILE A 15 1.85 3.16 -6.32
N PRO A 16 2.20 4.18 -7.14
CA PRO A 16 3.41 4.18 -7.96
C PRO A 16 4.65 4.55 -7.14
N VAL A 17 4.91 3.81 -6.05
CA VAL A 17 6.07 4.01 -5.19
C VAL A 17 6.92 2.75 -5.08
N GLY A 18 8.22 2.94 -4.91
CA GLY A 18 9.15 1.87 -4.60
C GLY A 18 8.89 1.26 -3.22
N LYS A 19 9.30 0.00 -3.02
CA LYS A 19 9.17 -0.70 -1.72
C LYS A 19 9.85 0.09 -0.59
N SER A 20 11.04 0.63 -0.83
CA SER A 20 11.79 1.42 0.15
C SER A 20 11.05 2.70 0.53
N THR A 21 10.51 3.42 -0.46
CA THR A 21 9.69 4.62 -0.26
C THR A 21 8.46 4.30 0.56
N TRP A 22 7.80 3.17 0.29
CA TRP A 22 6.67 2.69 1.08
C TRP A 22 7.03 2.47 2.55
N TRP A 23 8.07 1.70 2.84
CA TRP A 23 8.48 1.47 4.23
C TRP A 23 8.89 2.75 4.95
N GLN A 24 9.59 3.66 4.27
CA GLN A 24 9.91 4.98 4.83
C GLN A 24 8.65 5.80 5.11
N GLY A 25 7.69 5.84 4.18
CA GLY A 25 6.45 6.59 4.38
C GLY A 25 5.56 5.98 5.46
N VAL A 26 5.57 4.65 5.66
CA VAL A 26 4.90 4.01 6.80
C VAL A 26 5.59 4.41 8.11
N LYS A 27 6.93 4.46 8.14
CA LYS A 27 7.70 4.88 9.32
C LYS A 27 7.49 6.36 9.67
N THR A 28 7.36 7.24 8.68
CA THR A 28 7.14 8.68 8.89
C THR A 28 5.67 9.05 9.08
N GLY A 29 4.74 8.09 8.97
CA GLY A 29 3.29 8.34 9.10
C GLY A 29 2.64 8.98 7.87
N ARG A 30 3.34 9.01 6.73
CA ARG A 30 2.80 9.45 5.43
C ARG A 30 1.88 8.39 4.81
N PHE A 31 2.15 7.11 5.08
CA PHE A 31 1.39 5.96 4.59
C PHE A 31 0.72 5.22 5.75
N PRO A 32 -0.31 4.40 5.48
CA PRO A 32 -1.05 3.75 6.54
C PRO A 32 -0.20 2.80 7.37
N LYS A 33 -0.59 2.65 8.63
CA LYS A 33 0.12 1.81 9.58
C LYS A 33 0.06 0.35 9.14
N ALA A 34 1.21 -0.30 9.15
CA ALA A 34 1.36 -1.72 8.92
C ALA A 34 0.69 -2.52 10.06
N ILE A 35 -0.17 -3.49 9.69
CA ILE A 35 -0.81 -4.42 10.61
C ILE A 35 -0.15 -5.78 10.43
N LYS A 36 0.29 -6.42 11.51
CA LYS A 36 0.82 -7.80 11.43
C LYS A 36 -0.31 -8.80 11.53
N LEU A 37 -0.53 -9.56 10.47
CA LEU A 37 -1.54 -10.63 10.45
C LEU A 37 -0.95 -11.93 11.03
N SER A 38 0.31 -12.23 10.72
CA SER A 38 1.04 -13.38 11.24
C SER A 38 2.55 -13.16 11.16
N LYS A 39 3.34 -14.17 11.56
CA LYS A 39 4.81 -14.11 11.51
C LYS A 39 5.28 -13.94 10.06
N GLY A 40 5.73 -12.73 9.73
CA GLY A 40 6.26 -12.38 8.41
C GLY A 40 5.23 -11.78 7.44
N ILE A 41 3.93 -11.79 7.79
CA ILE A 41 2.88 -11.22 6.94
C ILE A 41 2.45 -9.86 7.50
N THR A 42 2.65 -8.82 6.69
CA THR A 42 2.21 -7.46 6.98
C THR A 42 1.11 -7.09 5.98
N VAL A 43 0.00 -6.58 6.52
CA VAL A 43 -1.18 -6.17 5.75
C VAL A 43 -1.56 -4.74 6.11
N TRP A 44 -2.40 -4.14 5.28
CA TRP A 44 -3.00 -2.82 5.50
C TRP A 44 -4.50 -2.91 5.28
N ARG A 45 -5.26 -2.04 5.94
CA ARG A 45 -6.70 -1.95 5.67
C ARG A 45 -6.92 -1.34 4.29
N VAL A 46 -7.86 -1.92 3.56
CA VAL A 46 -8.25 -1.41 2.24
C VAL A 46 -8.77 0.03 2.31
N GLU A 47 -9.47 0.38 3.40
CA GLU A 47 -10.02 1.73 3.62
C GLU A 47 -8.90 2.78 3.70
N ASP A 48 -7.84 2.50 4.46
CA ASP A 48 -6.72 3.43 4.60
C ASP A 48 -5.93 3.59 3.28
N ILE A 49 -5.84 2.50 2.50
CA ILE A 49 -5.21 2.53 1.17
C ILE A 49 -6.06 3.38 0.21
N ARG A 50 -7.39 3.22 0.23
CA ARG A 50 -8.32 4.05 -0.56
C ARG A 50 -8.19 5.53 -0.21
N ALA A 51 -8.25 5.85 1.09
CA ALA A 51 -8.08 7.22 1.58
C ALA A 51 -6.72 7.83 1.20
N LEU A 52 -5.66 7.02 1.15
CA LEU A 52 -4.34 7.45 0.68
C LEU A 52 -4.37 7.80 -0.81
N ILE A 53 -4.99 6.98 -1.67
CA ILE A 53 -5.11 7.28 -3.11
C ILE A 53 -5.87 8.58 -3.31
N GLU A 54 -7.00 8.74 -2.62
CA GLU A 54 -7.83 9.95 -2.66
C GLU A 54 -7.03 11.19 -2.25
N ARG A 55 -6.20 11.09 -1.19
CA ARG A 55 -5.32 12.18 -0.75
C ARG A 55 -4.15 12.48 -1.69
N THR A 56 -3.61 11.48 -2.39
CA THR A 56 -2.32 11.62 -3.11
C THR A 56 -2.49 11.96 -4.60
N GLY A 57 -3.70 11.87 -5.15
CA GLY A 57 -3.98 12.25 -6.54
C GLY A 57 -4.95 11.28 -7.18
N GLY A 58 -6.24 11.48 -6.90
CA GLY A 58 -7.30 10.68 -7.51
C GLY A 58 -7.28 10.75 -9.04
N GLN A 59 -7.27 9.58 -9.68
CA GLN A 59 -8.40 9.16 -10.50
C GLN A 59 -8.51 7.62 -10.43
N PRO A 60 -9.59 7.07 -9.84
CA PRO A 60 -10.08 5.77 -10.27
C PRO A 60 -10.65 5.95 -11.69
N GLN A 61 -10.24 5.09 -12.61
CA GLN A 61 -11.00 4.81 -13.84
C GLN A 61 -11.96 3.67 -13.53
#